data_AF-A0A359FX66-F1
#
_entry.id   AF-A0A359FX66-F1
#
_cell.length_a   1.000
_cell.length_b   1.000
_cell.length_c   1.000
_cell.angle_alpha   90.00
_cell.angle_beta   90.00
_cell.angle_gamma   90.00
#
_symmetry.space_group_name_H-M   'P 1'
#
loop_
_entity.id
_entity.type
_entity.pdbx_description
1 polymer ?
#
loop_
_entity_poly.entity_id
_entity_poly.type
_entity_poly.pdbx_seq_one_letter_code
_entity_poly.pdbx_strand_id
1 'polypeptide(L)' 'LYAAVQELFPGVKLRIEHSVSKGYYCELDNLRGDLTIEDTFAIADRMHEIIDKDLPFTRITTETDEVIELFEAKGLT' A
#
# COMPACT_ATOMS: atom_id res chain seq x y z
N LEU A 1 4.21 -3.19 -2.44
CA LEU A 1 3.42 -2.10 -3.05
C LEU A 1 2.72 -1.23 -2.01
N TYR A 2 1.69 -1.72 -1.30
CA TYR A 2 0.94 -0.91 -0.31
C TYR A 2 1.84 -0.14 0.68
N ALA A 3 2.78 -0.83 1.34
CA ALA A 3 3.70 -0.19 2.29
C ALA A 3 4.52 0.95 1.65
N ALA A 4 5.08 0.72 0.45
CA ALA A 4 5.85 1.72 -0.26
C ALA A 4 4.99 2.95 -0.66
N VAL A 5 3.77 2.71 -1.13
CA VAL A 5 2.84 3.80 -1.50
C VAL A 5 2.44 4.61 -0.27
N GLN A 6 2.15 3.98 0.86
CA GLN A 6 1.80 4.71 2.09
C GLN A 6 2.96 5.57 2.62
N GLU A 7 4.21 5.14 2.42
CA GLU A 7 5.39 5.92 2.83
C GLU A 7 5.72 7.06 1.86
N LEU A 8 5.55 6.87 0.55
CA LEU A 8 5.85 7.88 -0.47
C LEU A 8 4.72 8.89 -0.68
N PHE A 9 3.46 8.43 -0.59
CA PHE A 9 2.27 9.21 -0.87
C PHE A 9 1.27 9.11 0.30
N PRO A 10 1.53 9.81 1.42
CA PRO A 10 0.66 9.76 2.58
C PRO A 10 -0.75 10.24 2.22
N GLY A 11 -1.77 9.46 2.57
CA GLY A 11 -3.18 9.77 2.30
C GLY A 11 -3.70 9.32 0.94
N VAL A 12 -2.84 8.81 0.05
CA VAL A 12 -3.29 8.12 -1.18
C VAL A 12 -3.88 6.77 -0.80
N LYS A 13 -5.05 6.46 -1.37
CA LYS A 13 -5.67 5.13 -1.20
C LYS A 13 -5.21 4.23 -2.34
N LEU A 14 -4.67 3.07 -2.00
CA LEU A 14 -4.36 2.03 -2.98
C LEU A 14 -5.50 1.02 -3.01
N ARG A 15 -6.09 0.81 -4.19
CA ARG A 15 -7.06 -0.27 -4.46
C ARG A 15 -6.40 -1.37 -5.25
N ILE A 16 -6.55 -2.62 -4.79
CA ILE A 16 -6.12 -3.81 -5.52
C ILE A 16 -7.34 -4.31 -6.27
N GLU A 17 -7.30 -4.31 -7.61
CA GLU A 17 -8.46 -4.60 -8.45
C GLU A 17 -8.45 -6.04 -8.94
N HIS A 18 -7.63 -6.33 -9.95
CA HIS A 18 -7.64 -7.62 -10.62
C HIS A 18 -6.24 -8.24 -10.68
N SER A 19 -6.18 -9.56 -10.50
CA SER A 19 -5.00 -10.32 -10.90
C SER A 19 -4.91 -10.33 -12.42
N VAL A 20 -3.81 -9.84 -12.97
CA VAL A 20 -3.54 -9.83 -14.41
C VAL A 20 -2.36 -10.76 -14.67
N SER A 21 -2.65 -11.96 -15.16
CA SER A 21 -1.65 -13.02 -15.41
C SER A 21 -0.77 -13.30 -14.18
N LYS A 22 0.50 -12.87 -14.20
CA LYS A 22 1.49 -13.05 -13.12
C LYS A 22 1.62 -11.84 -12.19
N GLY A 23 0.73 -10.85 -12.30
CA GLY A 23 0.77 -9.63 -11.51
C GLY A 23 -0.60 -9.22 -10.99
N TYR A 24 -0.62 -8.09 -10.29
CA TYR A 24 -1.82 -7.43 -9.82
C TYR A 24 -1.90 -6.04 -10.46
N TYR A 25 -3.09 -5.68 -10.95
CA TYR A 25 -3.41 -4.31 -11.32
C TYR A 25 -3.99 -3.58 -10.10
N CYS A 26 -3.47 -2.39 -9.83
CA CYS A 26 -3.87 -1.55 -8.71
C CYS A 26 -4.12 -0.13 -9.18
N GLU A 27 -5.02 0.57 -8.49
CA GLU A 27 -5.30 1.98 -8.70
C GLU A 27 -4.88 2.80 -7.48
N LEU A 28 -4.47 4.05 -7.73
CA LEU A 28 -4.12 5.02 -6.70
C LEU A 28 -5.12 6.17 -6.74
N ASP A 29 -5.92 6.30 -5.67
CA ASP A 29 -6.86 7.39 -5.53
C ASP A 29 -6.26 8.55 -4.73
N ASN A 30 -6.78 9.75 -4.99
CA ASN A 30 -6.41 10.99 -4.29
C ASN A 30 -4.91 11.35 -4.47
N LEU A 31 -4.28 10.87 -5.53
CA LEU A 31 -2.96 11.35 -5.92
C LEU A 31 -3.07 12.82 -6.36
N ARG A 32 -2.10 13.65 -5.95
CA ARG A 32 -2.05 15.05 -6.33
C ARG A 32 -1.49 15.17 -7.75
N GLY A 33 -2.32 14.85 -8.74
CA GLY A 33 -1.97 14.82 -10.16
C GLY A 33 -1.97 13.42 -10.73
N ASP A 34 -1.55 13.31 -11.99
CA ASP A 34 -1.44 12.03 -12.68
C ASP A 34 -0.20 11.26 -12.20
N LEU A 35 -0.31 9.93 -12.19
CA LEU A 35 0.81 9.06 -11.89
C LEU A 35 1.86 9.18 -13.00
N THR A 36 3.07 9.62 -12.65
CA THR A 36 4.16 9.76 -13.60
C THR A 36 5.00 8.48 -13.71
N ILE A 37 5.83 8.39 -14.74
CA ILE A 37 6.78 7.27 -14.88
C ILE A 37 7.80 7.31 -13.73
N GLU A 38 8.25 8.50 -13.36
CA GLU A 38 9.18 8.73 -12.25
C GLU A 38 8.60 8.22 -10.92
N ASP A 39 7.30 8.43 -10.68
CA ASP A 39 6.62 7.88 -9.50
C ASP A 39 6.64 6.35 -9.50
N THR A 40 6.46 5.71 -10.67
CA THR A 40 6.51 4.24 -10.75
C THR A 40 7.88 3.68 -10.40
N PHE A 41 8.95 4.35 -10.83
CA PHE A 41 10.32 3.99 -10.45
C PHE A 41 10.56 4.20 -8.94
N ALA A 42 10.15 5.34 -8.39
CA ALA A 42 10.29 5.62 -6.96
C ALA A 42 9.57 4.57 -6.09
N ILE A 43 8.36 4.15 -6.51
CA ILE A 43 7.61 3.07 -5.84
C ILE A 43 8.39 1.75 -5.91
N ALA A 44 8.94 1.40 -7.07
CA ALA A 44 9.68 0.15 -7.26
C ALA A 44 10.95 0.13 -6.40
N ASP A 45 11.74 1.21 -6.42
CA ASP A 45 12.95 1.34 -5.61
C ASP A 45 12.62 1.24 -4.12
N ARG A 46 11.57 1.93 -3.67
CA ARG A 46 11.15 1.86 -2.28
C ARG A 46 10.67 0.47 -1.88
N MET A 47 10.01 -0.27 -2.78
CA MET A 47 9.67 -1.66 -2.53
C MET A 47 10.90 -2.53 -2.32
N HIS A 48 11.94 -2.36 -3.13
CA HIS A 48 13.21 -3.08 -2.97
C HIS A 48 13.90 -2.74 -1.64
N GLU A 49 13.95 -1.47 -1.25
CA GLU A 49 14.48 -1.06 0.05
C GLU A 49 13.76 -1.69 1.25
N ILE A 50 12.43 -1.86 1.15
CA ILE A 50 11.64 -2.52 2.20
C ILE A 50 11.95 -4.03 2.25
N ILE A 51 12.13 -4.67 1.10
CA ILE A 51 12.49 -6.09 1.00
C ILE A 51 13.88 -6.32 1.61
N ASP A 52 14.85 -5.47 1.30
CA ASP A 52 16.23 -5.59 1.80
C ASP A 52 16.34 -5.47 3.33
N LYS A 53 15.33 -4.90 4.00
CA LYS A 53 15.25 -4.84 5.47
C LYS A 53 14.87 -6.17 6.11
N ASP A 54 14.41 -7.16 5.34
CA ASP A 54 13.98 -8.48 5.82
C ASP A 54 13.05 -8.41 7.04
N LEU A 55 12.03 -7.54 6.96
CA LEU A 55 11.12 -7.29 8.07
C LEU A 55 10.22 -8.50 8.33
N PRO A 56 10.09 -8.98 9.58
CA PRO A 56 9.25 -10.12 9.89
C PRO A 56 7.76 -9.75 9.78
N PHE A 57 6.98 -10.62 9.11
CA PHE A 57 5.53 -10.52 9.13
C PHE A 57 4.99 -11.02 10.48
N THR A 58 4.30 -10.14 11.22
CA THR A 58 3.63 -10.51 12.46
C THR A 58 2.13 -10.64 12.24
N ARG A 59 1.57 -11.81 12.51
CA ARG A 59 0.12 -12.01 12.51
C ARG A 59 -0.45 -11.54 13.84
N ILE A 60 -1.36 -10.57 13.77
CA ILE A 60 -2.11 -10.08 14.92
C ILE A 60 -3.53 -10.64 14.82
N THR A 61 -4.05 -11.18 15.92
CA THR A 61 -5.44 -11.63 16.04
C THR A 61 -6.01 -10.96 17.28
N THR A 62 -7.04 -10.15 17.08
CA THR A 62 -7.71 -9.41 18.15
C THR A 62 -9.21 -9.30 17.86
N GLU A 63 -9.96 -8.68 18.77
CA GLU A 63 -11.41 -8.52 18.67
C GLU A 63 -11.81 -7.72 17.42
N THR A 64 -12.97 -8.07 16.84
CA THR A 64 -13.46 -7.45 15.60
C THR A 64 -13.58 -5.94 15.75
N ASP A 65 -14.08 -5.48 16.90
CA ASP A 65 -14.27 -4.05 17.19
C ASP A 65 -12.93 -3.29 17.19
N GLU A 66 -11.88 -3.87 17.79
CA GLU A 66 -10.53 -3.27 17.77
C GLU A 66 -9.93 -3.24 16.35
N VAL A 67 -10.20 -4.26 15.53
CA VAL A 67 -9.77 -4.27 14.12
C VAL A 67 -10.52 -3.20 13.33
N ILE A 68 -11.82 -3.01 13.56
CA ILE A 68 -12.60 -1.95 12.90
C ILE A 68 -12.01 -0.58 13.23
N GLU A 69 -11.80 -0.28 14.52
CA GLU A 69 -11.19 0.99 14.95
C GLU A 69 -9.81 1.22 14.33
N LEU A 70 -8.98 0.17 14.24
CA LEU A 70 -7.66 0.24 13.61
C LEU A 70 -7.73 0.59 12.12
N PHE A 71 -8.69 0.02 11.40
CA PHE A 71 -8.87 0.26 9.97
C PHE A 71 -9.47 1.64 9.71
N GLU A 72 -10.44 2.07 10.52
CA GLU A 72 -11.01 3.43 10.48
C GLU A 72 -9.96 4.51 10.72
N ALA A 73 -9.13 4.34 11.75
CA ALA A 73 -8.03 5.26 12.06
C ALA A 73 -7.00 5.39 10.91
N LYS A 74 -6.92 4.37 10.05
CA LYS A 74 -6.06 4.35 8.86
C LYS A 74 -6.78 4.72 7.57
N GLY A 75 -8.08 5.06 7.62
CA GLY A 75 -8.89 5.42 6.46
C GLY A 75 -9.17 4.26 5.49
N LEU A 76 -9.15 3.02 5.99
CA LEU A 76 -9.31 1.77 5.24
C LEU A 76 -10.73 1.18 5.27
N THR A 77 -11.71 1.96 5.71
CA THR A 77 -13.15 1.67 5.67
C THR A 77 -13.84 2.28 4.46
#